data_AF-A0A3S0QJH0-F1
#
_entry.id   AF-A0A3S0QJH0-F1
#
_cell.length_a   1.000
_cell.length_b   1.000
_cell.length_c   1.000
_cell.angle_alpha   90.00
_cell.angle_beta   90.00
_cell.angle_gamma   90.00
#
_symmetry.space_group_name_H-M   'P 1'
#
loop_
_entity.id
_entity.type
_entity.pdbx_description
1 polymer ?
#
loop_
_entity_poly.entity_id
_entity_poly.type
_entity_poly.pdbx_seq_one_letter_code
_entity_poly.pdbx_strand_id
1 'polypeptide(L)'
;MNYYMLLVLPKRITRKQLVIGLVLSFVLLIGFAALMRAYISPSADAEGSILSSIANSIQLIIMLSIMNQFSILMVDMVRGFHEENNQENLHRFPVSLLVQHHERIKRVFTWFWTIAPVIVLTGIWFRGK
;
A
#
# COMPACT_ATOMS: atom_id res chain seq x y z
N MET A 1 -9.09 -7.94 31.77
CA MET A 1 -7.88 -7.75 30.92
C MET A 1 -8.29 -6.93 29.71
N ASN A 2 -7.83 -5.69 29.63
CA ASN A 2 -8.35 -4.67 28.70
C ASN A 2 -7.48 -4.68 27.43
N TYR A 3 -7.99 -5.21 26.32
CA TYR A 3 -7.25 -5.39 25.06
C TYR A 3 -7.05 -4.08 24.27
N TYR A 4 -7.47 -2.93 24.79
CA TYR A 4 -7.31 -1.61 24.15
C TYR A 4 -5.90 -1.01 24.27
N MET A 5 -4.95 -1.72 24.88
CA MET A 5 -3.61 -1.19 25.17
C MET A 5 -2.54 -1.53 24.12
N LEU A 6 -2.86 -2.32 23.08
CA LEU A 6 -1.84 -2.77 22.13
C LEU A 6 -1.62 -1.86 20.91
N LEU A 7 -2.48 -0.85 20.66
CA LEU A 7 -2.30 0.10 19.56
C LEU A 7 -2.91 1.49 19.89
N VAL A 8 -2.40 2.17 20.93
CA VAL A 8 -2.62 3.62 21.06
C VAL A 8 -1.69 4.32 20.07
N LEU A 9 -2.16 4.55 18.85
CA LEU A 9 -1.45 5.41 17.91
C LEU A 9 -1.34 6.81 18.52
N PRO A 10 -0.15 7.46 18.46
CA PRO A 10 0.09 8.73 19.10
C PRO A 10 -0.89 9.78 18.58
N LYS A 11 -1.50 10.51 19.51
CA LYS A 11 -2.63 11.45 19.35
C LYS A 11 -2.45 12.51 18.24
N ARG A 12 -1.25 12.67 17.70
CA ARG A 12 -0.92 13.50 16.53
C ARG A 12 0.27 12.88 15.79
N ILE A 13 0.02 12.08 14.76
CA ILE A 13 1.06 11.82 13.76
C ILE A 13 1.27 13.14 13.01
N THR A 14 2.40 13.81 13.27
CA THR A 14 2.72 15.04 12.57
C THR A 14 2.93 14.75 11.09
N ARG A 15 2.58 15.69 10.21
CA ARG A 15 2.81 15.58 8.76
C ARG A 15 4.25 15.14 8.43
N LYS A 16 5.22 15.58 9.23
CA LYS A 16 6.64 15.18 9.13
C LYS A 16 6.83 13.69 9.42
N GLN A 17 6.25 13.15 10.49
CA GLN A 17 6.31 11.73 10.82
C GLN A 17 5.65 10.84 9.77
N LEU A 18 4.55 11.31 9.17
CA LEU A 18 3.89 10.64 8.06
C LEU A 18 4.78 10.56 6.81
N VAL A 19 5.39 11.69 6.43
CA VAL A 19 6.34 11.73 5.30
C VAL A 19 7.56 10.87 5.59
N ILE A 20 8.11 10.92 6.80
CA ILE A 20 9.25 10.10 7.22
C ILE A 20 8.88 8.61 7.15
N GLY A 21 7.72 8.21 7.67
CA GLY A 21 7.25 6.83 7.61
C GLY A 21 7.09 6.35 6.17
N LEU A 22 6.48 7.16 5.31
CA LEU A 22 6.34 6.90 3.88
C LEU A 22 7.69 6.71 3.18
N VAL A 23 8.62 7.64 3.40
CA VAL A 23 9.97 7.59 2.81
C VAL A 23 10.71 6.36 3.30
N LEU A 24 10.66 6.04 4.59
CA LEU A 24 11.29 4.85 5.16
C LEU A 24 10.70 3.56 4.57
N SER A 25 9.37 3.45 4.50
CA SER A 25 8.72 2.29 3.90
C SER A 25 9.10 2.13 2.42
N PHE A 26 9.17 3.23 1.66
CA PHE A 26 9.58 3.21 0.26
C PHE A 26 11.06 2.81 0.08
N VAL A 27 11.95 3.35 0.90
CA VAL A 27 13.38 2.99 0.90
C VAL A 27 13.58 1.53 1.27
N LEU A 28 12.87 1.03 2.30
CA LEU A 28 12.93 -0.38 2.69
C LEU A 28 12.40 -1.30 1.59
N LEU A 29 11.35 -0.88 0.87
CA LEU A 29 10.80 -1.63 -0.24
C LEU A 29 11.79 -1.71 -1.41
N ILE A 30 12.42 -0.59 -1.80
CA ILE A 30 13.45 -0.56 -2.85
C ILE A 30 14.67 -1.38 -2.43
N GLY A 31 15.13 -1.22 -1.19
CA GLY A 31 16.26 -1.96 -0.64
C GLY A 31 16.00 -3.46 -0.62
N PHE A 32 14.81 -3.88 -0.20
CA PHE A 32 14.40 -5.28 -0.22
C PHE A 32 14.31 -5.82 -1.65
N ALA A 33 13.72 -5.06 -2.59
CA ALA A 33 13.66 -5.44 -4.00
C ALA A 33 15.06 -5.61 -4.62
N ALA A 34 15.98 -4.69 -4.34
CA ALA A 34 17.36 -4.75 -4.81
C ALA A 34 18.11 -5.94 -4.20
N LEU A 35 17.93 -6.19 -2.89
CA LEU A 35 18.52 -7.32 -2.19
C LEU A 35 18.01 -8.65 -2.75
N MET A 36 16.70 -8.77 -2.95
CA MET A 36 16.08 -9.97 -3.52
C MET A 36 16.56 -10.21 -4.95
N ARG A 37 16.68 -9.16 -5.77
CA ARG A 37 17.25 -9.27 -7.11
C ARG A 37 18.71 -9.74 -7.07
N ALA A 38 19.52 -9.19 -6.17
CA ALA A 38 20.92 -9.58 -6.00
C ALA A 38 21.09 -11.00 -5.47
N TYR A 39 20.17 -11.47 -4.61
CA TYR A 39 20.20 -12.82 -4.03
C TYR A 39 19.73 -13.89 -5.02
N ILE A 40 18.72 -13.59 -5.85
CA ILE A 40 18.05 -14.56 -6.72
C ILE A 40 18.67 -14.64 -8.11
N SER A 41 19.33 -13.58 -8.60
CA SER A 41 20.00 -13.59 -9.91
C SER A 41 21.45 -13.11 -9.85
N PRO A 42 22.40 -13.99 -9.47
CA PRO A 42 23.83 -13.74 -9.68
C PRO A 42 24.23 -13.83 -11.16
N SER A 43 23.46 -14.55 -11.99
CA SER A 43 23.71 -14.73 -13.43
C SER A 43 22.58 -14.15 -14.29
N ALA A 44 22.97 -13.50 -15.41
CA ALA A 44 22.07 -12.88 -16.39
C ALA A 44 21.09 -13.87 -17.05
N ASP A 45 21.35 -15.18 -16.97
CA ASP A 45 20.54 -16.25 -17.58
C ASP A 45 19.32 -16.67 -16.74
N ALA A 46 19.20 -16.19 -15.49
CA ALA A 46 18.17 -16.63 -14.55
C ALA A 46 16.82 -15.90 -14.68
N GLU A 47 16.75 -14.81 -15.46
CA GLU A 47 15.55 -13.96 -15.63
C GLU A 47 14.35 -14.68 -16.29
N GLY A 48 14.52 -15.90 -16.81
CA GLY A 48 13.45 -16.76 -17.35
C GLY A 48 13.11 -17.99 -16.52
N SER A 49 13.73 -18.17 -15.35
CA SER A 49 13.51 -19.37 -14.53
C SER A 49 12.17 -19.31 -13.77
N ILE A 50 11.49 -20.45 -13.62
CA ILE A 50 10.24 -20.56 -12.85
C ILE A 50 10.41 -20.00 -11.42
N LEU A 51 11.58 -20.22 -10.81
CA LEU A 51 11.89 -19.72 -9.46
C LEU A 51 11.90 -18.19 -9.40
N SER A 52 12.44 -17.53 -10.43
CA SER A 52 12.43 -16.06 -10.53
C SER A 52 11.01 -15.51 -10.68
N SER A 53 10.15 -16.17 -11.49
CA SER A 53 8.74 -15.78 -11.66
C SER A 53 7.95 -15.93 -10.37
N ILE A 54 8.20 -17.00 -9.60
CA ILE A 54 7.59 -17.20 -8.27
C ILE A 54 8.05 -16.10 -7.31
N ALA A 55 9.34 -15.82 -7.23
CA ALA A 55 9.87 -14.79 -6.34
C ALA A 55 9.30 -13.39 -6.67
N ASN A 56 9.28 -13.03 -7.96
CA ASN A 56 8.69 -11.77 -8.42
C ASN A 56 7.19 -11.69 -8.12
N SER A 57 6.47 -12.81 -8.23
CA SER A 57 5.04 -12.89 -7.89
C SER A 57 4.81 -12.64 -6.39
N ILE A 58 5.61 -13.27 -5.52
CA ILE A 58 5.53 -13.07 -4.06
C ILE A 58 5.83 -11.62 -3.71
N GLN A 59 6.91 -11.05 -4.26
CA GLN A 59 7.29 -9.66 -4.04
C GLN A 59 6.17 -8.70 -4.46
N LEU A 60 5.56 -8.92 -5.62
CA LEU A 60 4.43 -8.14 -6.11
C LEU A 60 3.23 -8.22 -5.15
N ILE A 61 2.85 -9.43 -4.70
CA ILE A 61 1.72 -9.64 -3.78
C ILE A 61 1.96 -8.90 -2.46
N ILE A 62 3.17 -9.00 -1.90
CA ILE A 62 3.54 -8.31 -0.65
C ILE A 62 3.43 -6.79 -0.86
N MET A 63 4.03 -6.26 -1.92
CA MET A 63 4.01 -4.83 -2.22
C MET A 63 2.58 -4.30 -2.36
N LEU A 64 1.73 -4.98 -3.14
CA LEU A 64 0.35 -4.54 -3.36
C LEU A 64 -0.51 -4.65 -2.09
N SER A 65 -0.26 -5.66 -1.26
CA SER A 65 -0.90 -5.76 0.05
C SER A 65 -0.57 -4.57 0.94
N ILE A 66 0.71 -4.15 0.96
CA ILE A 66 1.15 -2.95 1.69
C ILE A 66 0.50 -1.70 1.10
N MET A 67 0.50 -1.54 -0.22
CA MET A 67 -0.12 -0.38 -0.88
C MET A 67 -1.63 -0.29 -0.62
N ASN A 68 -2.33 -1.42 -0.51
CA ASN A 68 -3.75 -1.45 -0.14
C ASN A 68 -3.96 -0.95 1.28
N GLN A 69 -3.21 -1.49 2.26
CA GLN A 69 -3.29 -1.02 3.64
C GLN A 69 -2.96 0.47 3.77
N PHE A 70 -1.94 0.93 3.03
CA PHE A 70 -1.58 2.34 2.98
C PHE A 70 -2.71 3.21 2.41
N SER A 71 -3.36 2.76 1.34
CA SER A 71 -4.49 3.48 0.73
C SER A 71 -5.69 3.59 1.69
N ILE A 72 -6.00 2.52 2.43
CA ILE A 72 -7.05 2.51 3.45
C ILE A 72 -6.72 3.52 4.56
N LEU A 73 -5.48 3.46 5.08
CA LEU A 73 -5.01 4.37 6.12
C LEU A 73 -5.08 5.84 5.66
N MET A 74 -4.70 6.13 4.41
CA MET A 74 -4.79 7.47 3.83
C MET A 74 -6.23 7.99 3.81
N VAL A 75 -7.21 7.17 3.45
CA VAL A 75 -8.63 7.57 3.49
C VAL A 75 -9.05 7.95 4.91
N ASP A 76 -8.68 7.15 5.90
CA ASP A 76 -9.00 7.42 7.30
C ASP A 76 -8.33 8.69 7.82
N MET A 77 -7.07 8.92 7.47
CA MET A 77 -6.35 10.13 7.87
C MET A 77 -6.94 11.38 7.25
N VAL A 78 -7.28 11.36 5.95
CA VAL A 78 -7.89 12.53 5.29
C VAL A 78 -9.28 12.79 5.85
N ARG A 79 -10.07 11.74 6.10
CA ARG A 79 -11.38 11.87 6.77
C ARG A 79 -11.24 12.50 8.15
N GLY A 80 -10.37 11.95 9.01
CA GLY A 80 -10.14 12.45 10.36
C GLY A 80 -9.67 13.90 10.36
N PHE A 81 -8.76 14.27 9.43
CA PHE A 81 -8.33 15.66 9.27
C PHE A 81 -9.52 16.61 9.02
N HIS A 82 -10.43 16.24 8.12
CA HIS A 82 -11.60 17.07 7.82
C HIS A 82 -12.60 17.13 8.98
N GLU A 83 -12.85 16.02 9.67
CA GLU A 83 -13.75 15.96 10.83
C GLU A 83 -13.24 16.79 12.02
N GLU A 84 -11.92 16.83 12.22
CA GLU A 84 -11.31 17.58 13.33
C GLU A 84 -11.06 19.05 13.01
N ASN A 85 -10.64 19.38 11.78
CA ASN A 85 -10.09 20.70 11.45
C ASN A 85 -10.94 21.50 10.45
N ASN A 86 -11.95 20.88 9.83
CA ASN A 86 -12.70 21.52 8.74
C ASN A 86 -14.20 21.22 8.78
N GLN A 87 -14.78 21.31 9.98
CA GLN A 87 -16.19 20.99 10.21
C GLN A 87 -17.16 21.81 9.36
N GLU A 88 -16.84 23.09 9.13
CA GLU A 88 -17.66 24.00 8.33
C GLU A 88 -17.79 23.56 6.87
N ASN A 89 -16.83 22.81 6.32
CA ASN A 89 -16.85 22.39 4.92
C ASN A 89 -17.18 20.90 4.72
N LEU A 90 -17.58 20.17 5.78
CA LEU A 90 -17.92 18.74 5.68
C LEU A 90 -19.05 18.45 4.67
N HIS A 91 -19.96 19.40 4.49
CA HIS A 91 -21.08 19.28 3.55
C HIS A 91 -20.69 19.60 2.10
N ARG A 92 -19.51 20.19 1.86
CA ARG A 92 -19.09 20.62 0.52
C ARG A 92 -18.41 19.48 -0.22
N PHE A 93 -18.68 19.40 -1.52
CA PHE A 93 -17.95 18.50 -2.41
C PHE A 93 -16.48 18.97 -2.53
N PRO A 94 -15.47 18.06 -2.54
CA PRO A 94 -15.58 16.59 -2.49
C PRO A 94 -15.53 15.99 -1.08
N VAL A 95 -15.42 16.80 -0.02
CA VAL A 95 -15.28 16.33 1.37
C VAL A 95 -16.51 15.53 1.82
N SER A 96 -17.71 15.98 1.45
CA SER A 96 -18.95 15.28 1.75
C SER A 96 -18.96 13.85 1.18
N LEU A 97 -18.44 13.67 -0.03
CA LEU A 97 -18.32 12.36 -0.67
C LEU A 97 -17.34 11.45 0.09
N LEU A 98 -16.19 12.00 0.51
CA LEU A 98 -15.20 11.27 1.29
C LEU A 98 -15.81 10.80 2.63
N VAL A 99 -16.45 11.69 3.38
CA VAL A 99 -17.00 11.38 4.70
C VAL A 99 -18.16 10.39 4.59
N GLN A 100 -19.11 10.64 3.68
CA GLN A 100 -20.30 9.80 3.50
C GLN A 100 -19.98 8.40 2.94
N HIS A 101 -18.96 8.29 2.09
CA HIS A 101 -18.67 7.06 1.34
C HIS A 101 -17.28 6.47 1.60
N HIS A 102 -16.60 6.83 2.69
CA HIS A 102 -15.25 6.34 3.01
C HIS A 102 -15.11 4.81 2.94
N GLU A 103 -16.06 4.04 3.50
CA GLU A 103 -16.05 2.57 3.43
C GLU A 103 -16.23 2.03 2.01
N ARG A 104 -16.95 2.75 1.14
CA ARG A 104 -17.03 2.40 -0.28
C ARG A 104 -15.72 2.71 -1.00
N ILE A 105 -15.10 3.85 -0.70
CA ILE A 105 -13.81 4.26 -1.26
C ILE A 105 -12.71 3.26 -0.89
N LYS A 106 -12.61 2.86 0.38
CA LYS A 106 -11.69 1.82 0.85
C LYS A 106 -11.86 0.50 0.09
N ARG A 107 -13.12 0.05 -0.09
CA ARG A 107 -13.42 -1.15 -0.88
C ARG A 107 -12.98 -1.01 -2.33
N VAL A 108 -13.19 0.16 -2.96
CA VAL A 108 -12.72 0.42 -4.33
C VAL A 108 -11.19 0.33 -4.40
N PHE A 109 -10.45 0.89 -3.44
CA PHE A 109 -9.00 0.69 -3.36
C PHE A 109 -8.63 -0.79 -3.21
N THR A 110 -9.31 -1.54 -2.35
CA THR A 110 -9.05 -2.98 -2.20
C THR A 110 -9.29 -3.73 -3.50
N TRP A 111 -10.38 -3.45 -4.21
CA TRP A 111 -10.64 -4.02 -5.53
C TRP A 111 -9.55 -3.68 -6.53
N PHE A 112 -9.15 -2.40 -6.60
CA PHE A 112 -8.07 -1.95 -7.49
C PHE A 112 -6.77 -2.71 -7.21
N TRP A 113 -6.33 -2.78 -5.95
CA TRP A 113 -5.09 -3.44 -5.56
C TRP A 113 -5.13 -4.97 -5.63
N THR A 114 -6.32 -5.57 -5.66
CA THR A 114 -6.51 -7.03 -5.79
C THR A 114 -6.66 -7.46 -7.25
N ILE A 115 -7.26 -6.63 -8.11
CA ILE A 115 -7.44 -6.94 -9.55
C ILE A 115 -6.18 -6.60 -10.35
N ALA A 116 -5.53 -5.46 -10.09
CA ALA A 116 -4.31 -5.05 -10.77
C ALA A 116 -3.20 -6.13 -10.83
N PRO A 117 -2.91 -6.90 -9.74
CA PRO A 117 -1.88 -7.94 -9.79
C PRO A 117 -2.18 -9.03 -10.82
N VAL A 118 -3.44 -9.33 -11.13
CA VAL A 118 -3.76 -10.39 -12.11
C VAL A 118 -3.14 -10.07 -13.47
N ILE A 119 -3.20 -8.80 -13.91
CA ILE A 119 -2.63 -8.34 -15.17
C ILE A 119 -1.10 -8.32 -15.13
N VAL A 120 -0.51 -7.95 -13.98
CA VAL A 120 0.95 -7.90 -13.85
C VAL A 120 1.54 -9.31 -13.74
N LEU A 121 0.86 -10.22 -13.05
CA LEU A 121 1.25 -11.62 -12.92
C LEU A 121 1.21 -12.33 -14.27
N THR A 122 0.22 -12.08 -15.14
CA THR A 122 0.28 -12.63 -16.51
C THR A 122 1.52 -12.14 -17.24
N GLY A 123 1.90 -10.87 -17.10
CA GLY A 123 3.18 -10.37 -17.61
C GLY A 123 4.39 -11.12 -17.05
N ILE A 124 4.46 -11.38 -15.75
CA ILE A 124 5.57 -12.10 -15.11
C ILE A 124 5.69 -13.55 -15.61
N TRP A 125 4.57 -14.23 -15.84
CA TRP A 125 4.55 -15.64 -16.21
C TRP A 125 4.64 -15.90 -17.72
N PHE A 126 4.27 -14.93 -18.56
CA PHE A 126 4.25 -15.09 -20.02
C PHE A 126 5.29 -14.24 -20.76
N ARG A 127 6.08 -13.42 -20.07
CA ARG A 127 7.20 -12.67 -20.67
C ARG A 127 8.35 -13.65 -20.99
N GLY A 128 8.40 -14.14 -22.24
CA GLY A 128 9.47 -15.04 -22.71
C GLY A 128 9.00 -16.32 -23.42
N LYS A 129 7.69 -16.50 -23.61
CA LYS A 129 7.15 -17.35 -24.69
C LYS A 129 6.82 -16.47 -25.88
#